data_AF-A0AAC8YCE7-F1
#
_entry.id   AF-A0AAC8YCE7-F1
#
_cell.length_a   1.000
_cell.length_b   1.000
_cell.length_c   1.000
_cell.angle_alpha   90.00
_cell.angle_beta   90.00
_cell.angle_gamma   90.00
#
_symmetry.space_group_name_H-M   'P 1'
#
loop_
_entity.id
_entity.type
_entity.pdbx_description
1 polymer ?
#
loop_
_entity_poly.entity_id
_entity_poly.type
_entity_poly.pdbx_seq_one_letter_code
_entity_poly.pdbx_strand_id
1 'polypeptide(L)'
;MSFSNRTPGYIRLKEALDTSRFQQMIIRSADGIQIDLPYREDEPVSDSVRRAVDAAMDVRHAACRGSRSSGGERVLNEASAGTSIDITFDVESDAGGRDPDKYSPTLRRYHQILWSKRLPDGTPFRLDTQGQGTYLRYKGLDRILSLASDAIVHSYRASYTNRIGDVIAQVDPDLVSRVFKEGSTIGGFILFPGTVRDRKPTINGARGMNWRIADRFDLTLECIRRHYDGGSSPLTDVLDRYGDFFELFGDFGVYVDFFLLQDLLGPYGGVVFHLPFDDFQRSPLPETVAEYESYAHGVLQFVAARNARIAEWAENHLSGQG
;
A
#
# COMPACT_ATOMS: atom_id res chain seq x y z
N MET A 1 -16.59 34.14 -19.01
CA MET A 1 -17.68 33.14 -18.92
C MET A 1 -17.41 32.12 -20.02
N SER A 2 -17.15 30.83 -19.81
CA SER A 2 -17.50 29.89 -18.76
C SER A 2 -16.37 28.84 -18.68
N PHE A 3 -15.89 28.54 -17.48
CA PHE A 3 -15.06 27.37 -17.20
C PHE A 3 -15.98 26.20 -16.83
N SER A 4 -15.83 25.05 -17.48
CA SER A 4 -16.53 23.82 -17.12
C SER A 4 -15.50 22.81 -16.58
N ASN A 5 -15.76 22.35 -15.37
CA ASN A 5 -14.98 21.42 -14.56
C ASN A 5 -14.70 20.09 -15.28
N ARG A 6 -13.45 19.64 -15.26
CA ARG A 6 -13.09 18.22 -15.39
C ARG A 6 -12.55 17.71 -14.05
N THR A 7 -13.30 16.83 -13.42
CA THR A 7 -12.86 15.93 -12.37
C THR A 7 -11.95 14.85 -12.98
N PRO A 8 -10.81 14.46 -12.37
CA PRO A 8 -10.10 13.25 -12.77
C PRO A 8 -10.86 12.04 -12.24
N GLY A 9 -11.58 11.37 -13.13
CA GLY A 9 -12.27 10.11 -12.86
C GLY A 9 -11.34 8.91 -13.10
N TYR A 10 -11.49 7.92 -12.23
CA TYR A 10 -11.00 6.54 -12.37
C TYR A 10 -10.97 6.04 -13.83
N ILE A 11 -9.87 5.37 -14.18
CA ILE A 11 -9.70 4.65 -15.45
C ILE A 11 -10.79 3.56 -15.53
N ARG A 12 -11.80 3.76 -16.38
CA ARG A 12 -12.68 2.68 -16.84
C ARG A 12 -12.04 2.00 -18.04
N LEU A 13 -11.54 0.79 -17.86
CA LEU A 13 -11.32 -0.13 -18.97
C LEU A 13 -12.69 -0.50 -19.54
N LYS A 14 -13.00 -0.06 -20.77
CA LYS A 14 -14.08 -0.62 -21.57
C LYS A 14 -13.46 -1.69 -22.46
N GLU A 15 -13.61 -2.95 -22.08
CA GLU A 15 -13.42 -4.05 -23.03
C GLU A 15 -14.58 -4.01 -24.03
N ALA A 16 -14.26 -3.77 -25.30
CA ALA A 16 -15.15 -4.08 -26.41
C ALA A 16 -14.59 -5.33 -27.09
N LEU A 17 -15.03 -6.51 -26.63
CA LEU A 17 -14.80 -7.76 -27.34
C LEU A 17 -15.82 -7.86 -28.49
N ASP A 18 -15.47 -7.33 -29.66
CA ASP A 18 -16.17 -7.65 -30.90
C ASP A 18 -15.55 -8.92 -31.49
N THR A 19 -16.22 -10.05 -31.30
CA THR A 19 -15.77 -11.38 -31.70
C THR A 19 -15.91 -11.64 -33.21
N SER A 20 -16.24 -10.65 -34.04
CA SER A 20 -16.55 -10.90 -35.45
C SER A 20 -15.35 -10.84 -36.43
N ARG A 21 -14.15 -10.37 -36.04
CA ARG A 21 -12.95 -10.40 -36.91
C ARG A 21 -11.64 -10.47 -36.12
N PHE A 22 -11.16 -11.67 -35.80
CA PHE A 22 -9.82 -11.87 -35.23
C PHE A 22 -8.74 -11.66 -36.29
N GLN A 23 -7.95 -10.57 -36.19
CA GLN A 23 -6.54 -10.53 -36.63
C GLN A 23 -5.63 -9.59 -35.82
N GLN A 24 -6.12 -8.72 -34.91
CA GLN A 24 -5.26 -7.81 -34.12
C GLN A 24 -5.85 -7.50 -32.73
N MET A 25 -4.99 -7.47 -31.69
CA MET A 25 -5.34 -6.97 -30.35
C MET A 25 -4.76 -5.57 -30.20
N ILE A 26 -5.62 -4.55 -30.11
CA ILE A 26 -5.22 -3.14 -30.03
C ILE A 26 -5.45 -2.64 -28.61
N ILE A 27 -4.37 -2.29 -27.90
CA ILE A 27 -4.43 -1.64 -26.58
C ILE A 27 -4.16 -0.15 -26.78
N ARG A 28 -5.06 0.71 -26.29
CA ARG A 28 -4.93 2.17 -26.36
C ARG A 28 -4.85 2.76 -24.95
N SER A 29 -3.76 3.48 -24.66
CA SER A 29 -3.66 4.29 -23.44
C SER A 29 -4.45 5.61 -23.60
N ALA A 30 -4.78 6.26 -22.48
CA ALA A 30 -5.44 7.58 -22.48
C ALA A 30 -4.58 8.69 -23.12
N ASP A 31 -3.27 8.48 -23.20
CA ASP A 31 -2.30 9.40 -23.81
C ASP A 31 -2.11 9.17 -25.32
N GLY A 32 -2.92 8.28 -25.91
CA GLY A 32 -2.91 8.00 -27.35
C GLY A 32 -1.81 7.05 -27.83
N ILE A 33 -1.09 6.40 -26.91
CA ILE A 33 -0.09 5.39 -27.28
C ILE A 33 -0.82 4.12 -27.68
N GLN A 34 -0.67 3.74 -28.95
CA GLN A 34 -1.17 2.49 -29.50
C GLN A 34 -0.04 1.46 -29.52
N ILE A 35 -0.25 0.33 -28.87
CA ILE A 35 0.68 -0.80 -28.90
C ILE A 35 0.01 -1.93 -29.69
N ASP A 36 0.55 -2.22 -30.87
CA ASP A 36 0.09 -3.32 -31.71
C ASP A 36 0.92 -4.58 -31.38
N LEU A 37 0.26 -5.58 -30.80
CA LEU A 37 0.90 -6.86 -30.51
C LEU A 37 0.38 -7.94 -31.47
N PRO A 38 1.28 -8.72 -32.10
CA PRO A 38 0.86 -9.80 -32.97
C PRO A 38 0.17 -10.89 -32.14
N TYR A 39 -1.06 -11.24 -32.52
CA TYR A 39 -1.80 -12.33 -31.92
C TYR A 39 -1.15 -13.67 -32.29
N ARG A 40 -0.94 -14.54 -31.30
CA ARG A 40 -0.45 -15.91 -31.48
C ARG A 40 -1.58 -16.87 -31.15
N GLU A 41 -2.00 -17.68 -32.12
CA GLU A 41 -3.15 -18.60 -32.01
C GLU A 41 -2.93 -19.72 -30.99
N ASP A 42 -1.67 -20.02 -30.68
CA ASP A 42 -1.19 -21.12 -29.86
C ASP A 42 -0.91 -20.74 -28.39
N GLU A 43 -1.37 -19.56 -27.96
CA GLU A 43 -1.05 -19.04 -26.64
C GLU A 43 -2.27 -18.76 -25.75
N PRO A 44 -2.21 -19.14 -24.45
CA PRO A 44 -3.25 -18.79 -23.50
C PRO A 44 -3.48 -17.27 -23.42
N VAL A 45 -4.74 -16.88 -23.33
CA VAL A 45 -5.14 -15.46 -23.25
C VAL A 45 -4.48 -14.75 -22.06
N SER A 46 -4.27 -15.45 -20.94
CA SER A 46 -3.56 -14.94 -19.76
C SER A 46 -2.11 -14.53 -20.05
N ASP A 47 -1.42 -15.31 -20.87
CA ASP A 47 -0.01 -15.07 -21.19
C ASP A 47 0.11 -13.95 -22.23
N SER A 48 -0.85 -13.88 -23.15
CA SER A 48 -0.99 -12.76 -24.08
C SER A 48 -1.23 -11.43 -23.36
N VAL A 49 -2.08 -11.41 -22.33
CA VAL A 49 -2.33 -10.22 -21.50
C VAL A 49 -1.10 -9.86 -20.68
N ARG A 50 -0.42 -10.84 -20.06
CA ARG A 50 0.78 -10.60 -19.26
C ARG A 50 1.90 -9.95 -20.07
N ARG A 51 2.19 -10.48 -21.26
CA ARG A 51 3.19 -9.89 -22.14
C ARG A 51 2.80 -8.50 -22.64
N ALA A 52 1.51 -8.25 -22.83
CA ALA A 52 1.05 -6.94 -23.23
C ALA A 52 1.29 -5.89 -22.14
N VAL A 53 1.11 -6.28 -20.88
CA VAL A 53 1.45 -5.46 -19.71
C VAL A 53 2.96 -5.24 -19.61
N ASP A 54 3.77 -6.30 -19.77
CA ASP A 54 5.23 -6.20 -19.71
C ASP A 54 5.80 -5.27 -20.80
N ALA A 55 5.30 -5.40 -22.04
CA ALA A 55 5.69 -4.53 -23.15
C ALA A 55 5.32 -3.07 -22.91
N ALA A 56 4.15 -2.80 -22.30
CA ALA A 56 3.74 -1.45 -21.94
C ALA A 56 4.62 -0.83 -20.84
N MET A 57 5.06 -1.63 -19.87
CA MET A 57 5.99 -1.19 -18.83
C MET A 57 7.38 -0.88 -19.38
N ASP A 58 7.88 -1.66 -20.34
CA ASP A 58 9.18 -1.42 -20.97
C ASP A 58 9.23 -0.13 -21.79
N VAL A 59 8.15 0.18 -22.53
CA VAL A 59 8.04 1.45 -23.26
C VAL A 59 8.08 2.65 -22.30
N ARG A 60 7.41 2.53 -21.14
CA ARG A 60 7.39 3.56 -20.10
C ARG A 60 8.78 3.73 -19.45
N HIS A 61 9.49 2.63 -19.19
CA HIS A 61 10.87 2.68 -18.70
C HIS A 61 11.89 3.21 -19.72
N ALA A 62 11.65 3.04 -21.02
CA ALA A 62 12.49 3.62 -22.08
C ALA A 62 12.31 5.14 -22.17
N ALA A 63 11.06 5.63 -22.02
CA ALA A 63 10.76 7.07 -22.00
C ALA A 63 11.41 7.79 -20.81
N CYS A 64 11.46 7.17 -19.63
CA CYS A 64 12.12 7.73 -18.44
C CYS A 64 13.65 7.75 -18.51
N ARG A 65 14.27 6.95 -19.39
CA ARG A 65 15.74 6.90 -19.55
C ARG A 65 16.31 7.98 -20.47
N GLY A 66 15.45 8.72 -21.20
CA GLY A 66 15.86 9.75 -22.16
C GLY A 66 16.28 11.11 -21.56
N SER A 67 16.09 11.34 -20.25
CA SER A 67 16.36 12.64 -19.62
C SER A 67 17.54 12.55 -18.63
N ARG A 68 18.77 12.53 -19.13
CA ARG A 68 19.96 12.88 -18.32
C ARG A 68 20.84 13.85 -19.08
N SER A 69 20.94 15.06 -18.56
CA SER A 69 21.98 16.04 -18.86
C SER A 69 22.75 16.35 -17.58
N SER A 70 24.01 16.70 -17.78
CA SER A 70 25.18 16.50 -16.92
C SER A 70 25.47 17.61 -15.89
N GLY A 71 25.95 17.20 -14.72
CA GLY A 71 27.14 17.76 -14.04
C GLY A 71 27.02 19.12 -13.31
N GLY A 72 27.40 19.13 -12.02
CA GLY A 72 27.94 20.33 -11.37
C GLY A 72 27.44 20.64 -9.96
N GLU A 73 28.30 20.30 -8.99
CA GLU A 73 28.63 21.09 -7.79
C GLU A 73 27.73 21.05 -6.54
N ARG A 74 28.38 20.64 -5.43
CA ARG A 74 27.90 20.69 -4.05
C ARG A 74 27.85 22.14 -3.59
N VAL A 75 26.66 22.59 -3.19
CA VAL A 75 26.51 23.65 -2.18
C VAL A 75 25.42 23.22 -1.21
N LEU A 76 25.80 23.13 0.07
CA LEU A 76 24.91 22.91 1.20
C LEU A 76 23.85 24.01 1.22
N ASN A 77 22.59 23.62 1.07
CA ASN A 77 21.46 24.52 1.26
C ASN A 77 20.49 23.88 2.26
N GLU A 78 20.81 24.05 3.54
CA GLU A 78 19.88 23.88 4.66
C GLU A 78 18.86 25.03 4.65
N ALA A 79 17.95 25.03 3.67
CA ALA A 79 16.86 26.01 3.60
C ALA A 79 15.65 25.53 2.78
N SER A 80 15.45 24.22 2.68
CA SER A 80 14.23 23.57 2.17
C SER A 80 13.99 22.32 3.01
N ALA A 81 13.42 22.47 4.21
CA ALA A 81 12.93 21.34 5.00
C ALA A 81 11.64 20.81 4.34
N GLY A 82 11.84 20.21 3.16
CA GLY A 82 10.88 20.09 2.08
C GLY A 82 9.68 19.23 2.42
N THR A 83 8.55 19.62 1.84
CA THR A 83 7.29 18.90 1.77
C THR A 83 7.40 17.67 0.85
N SER A 84 8.60 17.10 0.65
CA SER A 84 8.83 15.99 -0.28
C SER A 84 8.89 14.65 0.45
N ILE A 85 8.39 13.61 -0.23
CA ILE A 85 8.44 12.22 0.23
C ILE A 85 9.37 11.47 -0.70
N ASP A 86 10.44 10.88 -0.17
CA ASP A 86 11.29 9.96 -0.90
C ASP A 86 10.75 8.54 -0.71
N ILE A 87 10.11 8.00 -1.75
CA ILE A 87 9.52 6.66 -1.73
C ILE A 87 10.56 5.53 -1.74
N THR A 88 11.85 5.87 -1.91
CA THR A 88 12.97 4.92 -1.87
C THR A 88 13.73 4.94 -0.55
N PHE A 89 13.36 5.84 0.36
CA PHE A 89 14.01 5.96 1.67
C PHE A 89 13.79 4.70 2.51
N ASP A 90 14.89 4.14 3.01
CA ASP A 90 14.90 3.02 3.95
C ASP A 90 14.72 3.55 5.39
N VAL A 91 13.58 3.28 6.00
CA VAL A 91 13.23 3.77 7.35
C VAL A 91 14.07 3.14 8.45
N GLU A 92 14.76 2.04 8.18
CA GLU A 92 15.69 1.43 9.15
C GLU A 92 16.96 2.28 9.31
N SER A 93 17.31 3.04 8.27
CA SER A 93 18.57 3.79 8.20
C SER A 93 18.68 4.91 9.25
N ASP A 94 17.55 5.50 9.67
CA ASP A 94 17.50 6.56 10.68
C ASP A 94 16.88 6.12 12.02
N ALA A 95 16.42 4.87 12.12
CA ALA A 95 15.92 4.29 13.37
C ALA A 95 17.05 3.92 14.35
N GLY A 96 18.29 3.80 13.86
CA GLY A 96 19.48 3.49 14.65
C GLY A 96 19.49 2.05 15.18
N GLY A 97 19.06 1.08 14.36
CA GLY A 97 18.96 -0.33 14.73
C GLY A 97 17.82 -0.66 15.70
N ARG A 98 16.85 0.26 15.84
CA ARG A 98 15.64 0.08 16.64
C ARG A 98 14.42 0.01 15.73
N ASP A 99 13.29 -0.32 16.35
CA ASP A 99 11.97 -0.35 15.73
C ASP A 99 11.63 0.97 15.00
N PRO A 100 11.59 0.99 13.65
CA PRO A 100 11.35 2.21 12.88
C PRO A 100 9.99 2.85 13.17
N ASP A 101 8.98 2.05 13.54
CA ASP A 101 7.63 2.54 13.89
C ASP A 101 7.64 3.51 15.08
N LYS A 102 8.69 3.47 15.89
CA LYS A 102 8.86 4.36 17.05
C LYS A 102 10.00 5.35 16.87
N TYR A 103 11.07 4.92 16.19
CA TYR A 103 12.35 5.61 16.23
C TYR A 103 12.78 6.27 14.92
N SER A 104 12.13 5.98 13.78
CA SER A 104 12.43 6.68 12.52
C SER A 104 11.74 8.06 12.50
N PRO A 105 12.50 9.18 12.62
CA PRO A 105 11.92 10.52 12.47
C PRO A 105 11.40 10.75 11.04
N THR A 106 12.01 10.14 10.04
CA THR A 106 11.61 10.28 8.63
C THR A 106 10.27 9.59 8.37
N LEU A 107 10.09 8.34 8.81
CA LEU A 107 8.81 7.63 8.70
C LEU A 107 7.69 8.42 9.37
N ARG A 108 7.92 8.94 10.59
CA ARG A 108 6.95 9.77 11.29
C ARG A 108 6.58 11.03 10.53
N ARG A 109 7.56 11.68 9.90
CA ARG A 109 7.29 12.86 9.07
C ARG A 109 6.51 12.50 7.80
N TYR A 110 6.84 11.40 7.13
CA TYR A 110 6.08 10.93 5.98
C TYR A 110 4.63 10.61 6.33
N HIS A 111 4.37 9.93 7.45
CA HIS A 111 3.02 9.73 7.96
C HIS A 111 2.30 11.04 8.27
N GLN A 112 2.98 12.02 8.88
CA GLN A 112 2.39 13.32 9.14
C GLN A 112 1.95 14.01 7.83
N ILE A 113 2.78 13.98 6.78
CA ILE A 113 2.48 14.60 5.49
C ILE A 113 1.37 13.85 4.76
N LEU A 114 1.52 12.53 4.61
CA LEU A 114 0.60 11.70 3.82
C LEU A 114 -0.79 11.64 4.43
N TRP A 115 -0.90 11.52 5.73
CA TRP A 115 -2.16 11.27 6.37
C TRP A 115 -2.80 12.54 6.94
N SER A 116 -2.15 13.71 6.79
CA SER A 116 -2.79 15.01 7.04
C SER A 116 -3.65 15.47 5.87
N LYS A 117 -4.71 14.72 5.58
CA LYS A 117 -5.64 14.96 4.46
C LYS A 117 -6.98 15.53 4.94
N ARG A 118 -7.85 15.95 4.03
CA ARG A 118 -9.25 16.22 4.38
C ARG A 118 -10.01 14.91 4.53
N LEU A 119 -10.86 14.84 5.54
CA LEU A 119 -11.88 13.82 5.69
C LEU A 119 -12.99 14.01 4.63
N PRO A 120 -13.90 13.05 4.46
CA PRO A 120 -14.94 13.08 3.42
C PRO A 120 -15.93 14.24 3.60
N ASP A 121 -16.15 14.66 4.85
CA ASP A 121 -16.95 15.84 5.22
C ASP A 121 -16.20 17.17 4.99
N GLY A 122 -14.96 17.11 4.49
CA GLY A 122 -14.08 18.26 4.26
C GLY A 122 -13.27 18.68 5.49
N THR A 123 -13.50 18.09 6.66
CA THR A 123 -12.79 18.43 7.90
C THR A 123 -11.29 18.12 7.76
N PRO A 124 -10.37 19.05 8.11
CA PRO A 124 -8.94 18.78 8.06
C PRO A 124 -8.52 17.73 9.10
N PHE A 125 -8.02 16.57 8.67
CA PHE A 125 -7.42 15.56 9.54
C PHE A 125 -5.95 15.90 9.83
N ARG A 126 -5.67 17.00 10.53
CA ARG A 126 -4.28 17.44 10.77
C ARG A 126 -3.61 16.61 11.85
N LEU A 127 -2.48 15.99 11.51
CA LEU A 127 -1.66 15.24 12.44
C LEU A 127 -0.56 16.12 13.04
N ASP A 128 -0.43 16.08 14.36
CA ASP A 128 0.63 16.73 15.12
C ASP A 128 1.44 15.73 15.95
N THR A 129 2.60 16.15 16.43
CA THR A 129 3.46 15.38 17.34
C THR A 129 3.30 15.83 18.79
N GLN A 130 2.18 16.47 19.12
CA GLN A 130 1.96 17.06 20.44
C GLN A 130 1.39 16.02 21.39
N GLY A 131 1.95 15.95 22.60
CA GLY A 131 1.57 14.98 23.62
C GLY A 131 2.70 13.99 23.89
N GLN A 132 3.06 13.84 25.17
CA GLN A 132 4.14 12.94 25.56
C GLN A 132 3.80 11.48 25.20
N GLY A 133 4.79 10.77 24.66
CA GLY A 133 4.68 9.34 24.32
C GLY A 133 3.75 9.01 23.13
N THR A 134 3.20 10.02 22.44
CA THR A 134 2.35 9.79 21.26
C THR A 134 3.17 9.85 19.98
N TYR A 135 2.95 8.91 19.06
CA TYR A 135 3.63 8.91 17.77
C TYR A 135 3.11 10.04 16.86
N LEU A 136 1.81 10.01 16.54
CA LEU A 136 1.09 11.11 15.90
C LEU A 136 -0.29 11.25 16.54
N ARG A 137 -0.81 12.47 16.58
CA ARG A 137 -2.09 12.76 17.19
C ARG A 137 -2.98 13.55 16.24
N TYR A 138 -4.24 13.15 16.16
CA TYR A 138 -5.32 13.93 15.60
C TYR A 138 -6.16 14.52 16.73
N LYS A 139 -6.47 15.82 16.64
CA LYS A 139 -7.42 16.50 17.53
C LYS A 139 -8.54 17.12 16.69
N GLY A 140 -9.67 16.40 16.64
CA GLY A 140 -10.91 16.88 16.05
C GLY A 140 -11.70 17.76 17.03
N LEU A 141 -12.91 18.16 16.62
CA LEU A 141 -13.82 18.95 17.45
C LEU A 141 -14.38 18.11 18.61
N ASP A 142 -14.67 16.84 18.36
CA ASP A 142 -15.39 15.93 19.24
C ASP A 142 -14.53 14.78 19.79
N ARG A 143 -13.34 14.53 19.22
CA ARG A 143 -12.46 13.41 19.61
C ARG A 143 -10.97 13.71 19.46
N ILE A 144 -10.16 13.00 20.25
CA ILE A 144 -8.69 12.99 20.16
C ILE A 144 -8.28 11.55 19.88
N LEU A 145 -7.48 11.35 18.82
CA LEU A 145 -6.92 10.06 18.46
C LEU A 145 -5.40 10.12 18.54
N SER A 146 -4.81 9.26 19.37
CA SER A 146 -3.39 8.92 19.27
C SER A 146 -3.24 7.79 18.27
N LEU A 147 -2.43 8.00 17.24
CA LEU A 147 -2.13 7.04 16.19
C LEU A 147 -0.76 6.41 16.43
N ALA A 148 -0.58 5.19 15.95
CA ALA A 148 0.68 4.45 15.94
C ALA A 148 0.96 3.94 14.53
N SER A 149 2.24 3.99 14.15
CA SER A 149 2.76 3.34 12.95
C SER A 149 2.81 1.83 13.13
N ASP A 150 2.70 1.11 12.02
CA ASP A 150 3.02 -0.31 11.95
C ASP A 150 3.37 -0.73 10.53
N ALA A 151 4.22 -1.74 10.42
CA ALA A 151 4.52 -2.40 9.17
C ALA A 151 3.29 -3.19 8.67
N ILE A 152 3.06 -3.15 7.36
CA ILE A 152 2.06 -3.96 6.65
C ILE A 152 2.72 -4.97 5.69
N VAL A 153 4.05 -5.05 5.73
CA VAL A 153 4.88 -5.96 4.95
C VAL A 153 5.72 -6.79 5.91
N HIS A 154 5.66 -8.11 5.77
CA HIS A 154 6.38 -9.02 6.67
C HIS A 154 7.22 -9.98 5.84
N SER A 155 8.54 -9.86 5.94
CA SER A 155 9.47 -10.80 5.31
C SER A 155 9.58 -12.14 6.04
N TYR A 156 9.08 -12.20 7.28
CA TYR A 156 9.28 -13.32 8.21
C TYR A 156 10.76 -13.66 8.47
N ARG A 157 11.68 -12.72 8.15
CA ARG A 157 13.14 -12.88 8.27
C ARG A 157 13.63 -13.16 9.69
N ALA A 158 12.82 -12.92 10.72
CA ALA A 158 13.18 -13.13 12.13
C ALA A 158 12.29 -14.20 12.78
N SER A 159 11.44 -14.87 11.98
CA SER A 159 10.52 -15.91 12.41
C SER A 159 11.17 -17.30 12.44
N TYR A 160 12.51 -17.36 12.52
CA TYR A 160 13.28 -18.61 12.65
C TYR A 160 12.92 -19.44 13.88
N THR A 161 12.16 -18.86 14.82
CA THR A 161 11.84 -19.48 16.11
C THR A 161 10.42 -20.03 16.20
N ASN A 162 9.50 -19.81 15.24
CA ASN A 162 8.14 -20.39 15.26
C ASN A 162 7.38 -20.37 13.91
N ARG A 163 6.45 -21.33 13.76
CA ARG A 163 5.38 -21.55 12.74
C ARG A 163 5.75 -21.59 11.24
N ILE A 164 6.73 -20.83 10.77
CA ILE A 164 7.16 -20.77 9.36
C ILE A 164 8.67 -21.01 9.18
N GLY A 165 9.41 -21.20 10.28
CA GLY A 165 10.87 -21.33 10.26
C GLY A 165 11.39 -22.40 9.29
N ASP A 166 10.74 -23.56 9.23
CA ASP A 166 11.13 -24.66 8.33
C ASP A 166 10.98 -24.28 6.85
N VAL A 167 9.98 -23.48 6.51
CA VAL A 167 9.79 -22.96 5.15
C VAL A 167 10.85 -21.91 4.85
N ILE A 168 11.02 -20.91 5.73
CA ILE A 168 11.98 -19.82 5.55
C ILE A 168 13.42 -20.33 5.41
N ALA A 169 13.79 -21.39 6.14
CA ALA A 169 15.11 -22.00 6.05
C ALA A 169 15.43 -22.60 4.67
N GLN A 170 14.41 -22.87 3.85
CA GLN A 170 14.54 -23.44 2.51
C GLN A 170 14.36 -22.39 1.39
N VAL A 171 13.91 -21.18 1.72
CA VAL A 171 13.74 -20.08 0.76
C VAL A 171 15.09 -19.43 0.48
N ASP A 172 15.27 -18.90 -0.74
CA ASP A 172 16.40 -18.04 -1.08
C ASP A 172 16.51 -16.84 -0.10
N PRO A 173 17.62 -16.74 0.67
CA PRO A 173 17.83 -15.63 1.60
C PRO A 173 17.79 -14.25 0.92
N ASP A 174 18.16 -14.16 -0.35
CA ASP A 174 18.12 -12.91 -1.10
C ASP A 174 16.68 -12.44 -1.35
N LEU A 175 15.74 -13.36 -1.57
CA LEU A 175 14.31 -13.04 -1.68
C LEU A 175 13.76 -12.52 -0.35
N VAL A 176 14.09 -13.16 0.77
CA VAL A 176 13.67 -12.74 2.12
C VAL A 176 14.23 -11.34 2.43
N SER A 177 15.52 -11.13 2.12
CA SER A 177 16.21 -9.84 2.28
C SER A 177 15.57 -8.75 1.41
N ARG A 178 15.18 -9.08 0.18
CA ARG A 178 14.50 -8.17 -0.74
C ARG A 178 13.13 -7.76 -0.22
N VAL A 179 12.29 -8.70 0.23
CA VAL A 179 10.98 -8.39 0.83
C VAL A 179 11.15 -7.45 2.03
N PHE A 180 12.14 -7.72 2.88
CA PHE A 180 12.44 -6.84 4.00
C PHE A 180 12.82 -5.43 3.53
N LYS A 181 13.83 -5.32 2.66
CA LYS A 181 14.37 -4.04 2.20
C LYS A 181 13.32 -3.19 1.47
N GLU A 182 12.56 -3.78 0.55
CA GLU A 182 11.53 -3.05 -0.18
C GLU A 182 10.34 -2.70 0.74
N GLY A 183 10.02 -3.58 1.70
CA GLY A 183 9.04 -3.33 2.75
C GLY A 183 9.42 -2.23 3.75
N SER A 184 10.71 -1.90 3.89
CA SER A 184 11.22 -0.82 4.76
C SER A 184 11.09 0.58 4.13
N THR A 185 10.23 0.75 3.14
CA THR A 185 9.87 2.06 2.55
C THR A 185 8.51 2.52 3.04
N ILE A 186 8.13 3.79 2.83
CA ILE A 186 6.83 4.33 3.29
C ILE A 186 5.60 3.52 2.81
N GLY A 187 5.68 2.91 1.62
CA GLY A 187 4.63 2.01 1.10
C GLY A 187 4.42 0.75 1.92
N GLY A 188 5.37 0.36 2.78
CA GLY A 188 5.26 -0.76 3.70
C GLY A 188 4.68 -0.44 5.07
N PHE A 189 4.23 0.80 5.32
CA PHE A 189 3.72 1.23 6.64
C PHE A 189 2.32 1.87 6.58
N ILE A 190 1.59 1.84 7.70
CA ILE A 190 0.27 2.45 7.86
C ILE A 190 0.08 3.02 9.28
N LEU A 191 -0.97 3.80 9.49
CA LEU A 191 -1.40 4.25 10.81
C LEU A 191 -2.70 3.56 11.27
N PHE A 192 -2.73 3.20 12.55
CA PHE A 192 -3.95 2.82 13.28
C PHE A 192 -4.04 3.55 14.63
N PRO A 193 -5.22 3.58 15.28
CA PRO A 193 -5.33 4.00 16.67
C PRO A 193 -4.39 3.23 17.59
N GLY A 194 -3.53 3.96 18.30
CA GLY A 194 -2.52 3.43 19.21
C GLY A 194 -2.93 3.40 20.68
N THR A 195 -4.02 4.07 21.06
CA THR A 195 -4.52 4.06 22.45
C THR A 195 -5.18 2.73 22.77
N VAL A 196 -4.66 2.03 23.78
CA VAL A 196 -5.28 0.80 24.32
C VAL A 196 -6.67 1.09 24.87
N ARG A 197 -7.66 0.28 24.48
CA ARG A 197 -9.06 0.39 24.91
C ARG A 197 -9.54 -0.90 25.56
N ASP A 198 -10.22 -0.77 26.70
CA ASP A 198 -10.68 -1.86 27.60
C ASP A 198 -9.58 -2.85 28.01
N ARG A 199 -8.32 -2.40 28.11
CA ARG A 199 -7.15 -3.25 28.41
C ARG A 199 -6.97 -4.42 27.43
N LYS A 200 -7.54 -4.33 26.22
CA LYS A 200 -7.37 -5.31 25.15
C LYS A 200 -6.38 -4.78 24.10
N PRO A 201 -5.81 -5.67 23.27
CA PRO A 201 -4.87 -5.27 22.23
C PRO A 201 -5.42 -4.19 21.28
N THR A 202 -4.53 -3.32 20.79
CA THR A 202 -4.82 -2.42 19.66
C THR A 202 -4.98 -3.21 18.36
N ILE A 203 -5.37 -2.55 17.26
CA ILE A 203 -5.43 -3.19 15.94
C ILE A 203 -4.07 -3.79 15.55
N ASN A 204 -3.00 -3.01 15.68
CA ASN A 204 -1.61 -3.46 15.46
C ASN A 204 -1.30 -4.75 16.21
N GLY A 205 -1.56 -4.77 17.53
CA GLY A 205 -1.30 -5.96 18.33
C GLY A 205 -2.21 -7.14 17.99
N ALA A 206 -3.50 -6.89 17.75
CA ALA A 206 -4.47 -7.93 17.46
C ALA A 206 -4.18 -8.65 16.15
N ARG A 207 -3.72 -7.93 15.12
CA ARG A 207 -3.31 -8.49 13.83
C ARG A 207 -2.18 -9.54 13.97
N GLY A 208 -1.15 -9.25 14.76
CA GLY A 208 -0.04 -10.17 14.98
C GLY A 208 -0.35 -11.32 15.95
N MET A 209 -1.17 -11.07 16.98
CA MET A 209 -1.59 -12.11 17.93
C MET A 209 -2.65 -13.05 17.40
N ASN A 210 -3.42 -12.64 16.37
CA ASN A 210 -4.46 -13.47 15.81
C ASN A 210 -3.88 -14.51 14.85
N TRP A 211 -3.97 -15.78 15.22
CA TRP A 211 -3.40 -16.89 14.46
C TRP A 211 -4.02 -17.10 13.07
N ARG A 212 -5.20 -16.52 12.78
CA ARG A 212 -5.88 -16.52 11.47
C ARG A 212 -5.42 -15.37 10.57
N ILE A 213 -4.68 -14.40 11.11
CA ILE A 213 -4.18 -13.23 10.38
C ILE A 213 -2.66 -13.25 10.31
N ALA A 214 -1.98 -13.44 11.45
CA ALA A 214 -0.52 -13.54 11.56
C ALA A 214 0.20 -12.44 10.77
N ASP A 215 -0.22 -11.20 11.00
CA ASP A 215 0.33 -10.00 10.36
C ASP A 215 0.15 -9.87 8.84
N ARG A 216 -0.59 -10.77 8.20
CA ARG A 216 -0.95 -10.61 6.79
C ARG A 216 -1.92 -9.45 6.58
N PHE A 217 -1.45 -8.43 5.86
CA PHE A 217 -2.22 -7.22 5.68
C PHE A 217 -3.38 -7.36 4.69
N ASP A 218 -3.26 -8.20 3.66
CA ASP A 218 -4.39 -8.51 2.77
C ASP A 218 -5.56 -9.16 3.53
N LEU A 219 -5.28 -10.07 4.46
CA LEU A 219 -6.30 -10.62 5.37
C LEU A 219 -6.85 -9.56 6.34
N THR A 220 -5.99 -8.65 6.81
CA THR A 220 -6.42 -7.52 7.67
C THR A 220 -7.32 -6.57 6.91
N LEU A 221 -7.02 -6.29 5.64
CA LEU A 221 -7.80 -5.41 4.78
C LEU A 221 -9.17 -6.03 4.47
N GLU A 222 -9.24 -7.35 4.28
CA GLU A 222 -10.53 -8.05 4.16
C GLU A 222 -11.35 -7.97 5.45
N CYS A 223 -10.71 -8.03 6.63
CA CYS A 223 -11.41 -7.78 7.89
C CYS A 223 -11.99 -6.37 7.96
N ILE A 224 -11.21 -5.36 7.53
CA ILE A 224 -11.66 -3.97 7.48
C ILE A 224 -12.81 -3.79 6.48
N ARG A 225 -12.72 -4.40 5.29
CA ARG A 225 -13.79 -4.40 4.28
C ARG A 225 -15.08 -4.96 4.86
N ARG A 226 -15.02 -6.13 5.51
CA ARG A 226 -16.19 -6.73 6.16
C ARG A 226 -16.75 -5.88 7.29
N HIS A 227 -15.90 -5.17 8.05
CA HIS A 227 -16.36 -4.26 9.09
C HIS A 227 -17.23 -3.14 8.52
N TYR A 228 -16.83 -2.52 7.40
CA TYR A 228 -17.67 -1.53 6.70
C TYR A 228 -18.97 -2.13 6.14
N ASP A 229 -18.96 -3.39 5.71
CA ASP A 229 -20.16 -4.11 5.25
C ASP A 229 -21.06 -4.60 6.40
N GLY A 230 -20.67 -4.41 7.67
CA GLY A 230 -21.37 -4.94 8.85
C GLY A 230 -21.26 -6.47 9.02
N GLY A 231 -20.28 -7.09 8.37
CA GLY A 231 -19.99 -8.52 8.43
C GLY A 231 -19.01 -8.93 9.54
N SER A 232 -18.82 -10.24 9.72
CA SER A 232 -17.91 -10.80 10.71
C SER A 232 -16.55 -11.20 10.13
N SER A 233 -15.50 -11.09 10.94
CA SER A 233 -14.13 -11.48 10.63
C SER A 233 -13.36 -11.85 11.91
N PRO A 234 -12.15 -12.43 11.80
CA PRO A 234 -11.30 -12.67 12.97
C PRO A 234 -10.93 -11.42 13.78
N LEU A 235 -11.09 -10.21 13.21
CA LEU A 235 -10.79 -8.94 13.87
C LEU A 235 -12.04 -8.13 14.27
N THR A 236 -13.25 -8.68 14.15
CA THR A 236 -14.50 -7.94 14.46
C THR A 236 -14.46 -7.23 15.81
N ASP A 237 -14.18 -7.95 16.91
CA ASP A 237 -14.16 -7.38 18.26
C ASP A 237 -13.15 -6.24 18.48
N VAL A 238 -12.05 -6.22 17.70
CA VAL A 238 -11.06 -5.14 17.78
C VAL A 238 -11.44 -3.99 16.87
N LEU A 239 -11.95 -4.25 15.67
CA LEU A 239 -12.38 -3.20 14.74
C LEU A 239 -13.57 -2.42 15.30
N ASP A 240 -14.56 -3.11 15.90
CA ASP A 240 -15.74 -2.48 16.53
C ASP A 240 -15.35 -1.55 17.68
N ARG A 241 -14.34 -1.93 18.46
CA ARG A 241 -13.79 -1.10 19.56
C ARG A 241 -13.18 0.21 19.06
N TYR A 242 -12.73 0.24 17.81
CA TYR A 242 -12.18 1.41 17.13
C TYR A 242 -13.11 1.90 16.00
N GLY A 243 -14.42 1.61 16.08
CA GLY A 243 -15.39 2.03 15.08
C GLY A 243 -15.41 3.54 14.86
N ASP A 244 -15.17 4.33 15.91
CA ASP A 244 -15.03 5.79 15.86
C ASP A 244 -13.89 6.30 14.96
N PHE A 245 -12.87 5.48 14.71
CA PHE A 245 -11.82 5.76 13.73
C PHE A 245 -12.27 5.41 12.31
N PHE A 246 -12.94 4.28 12.12
CA PHE A 246 -13.43 3.85 10.80
C PHE A 246 -14.57 4.75 10.28
N GLU A 247 -15.42 5.25 11.18
CA GLU A 247 -16.47 6.23 10.89
C GLU A 247 -15.93 7.50 10.20
N LEU A 248 -14.68 7.89 10.46
CA LEU A 248 -14.07 9.07 9.86
C LEU A 248 -14.00 9.00 8.33
N PHE A 249 -13.97 7.80 7.77
CA PHE A 249 -13.85 7.57 6.34
C PHE A 249 -15.20 7.27 5.68
N GLY A 250 -16.25 6.99 6.46
CA GLY A 250 -17.59 6.71 5.95
C GLY A 250 -17.75 5.30 5.35
N ASP A 251 -16.95 4.96 4.33
CA ASP A 251 -16.99 3.64 3.67
C ASP A 251 -15.59 3.08 3.37
N PHE A 252 -15.56 1.81 2.97
CA PHE A 252 -14.32 1.09 2.66
C PHE A 252 -13.53 1.69 1.49
N GLY A 253 -14.21 2.15 0.44
CA GLY A 253 -13.56 2.75 -0.73
C GLY A 253 -12.83 4.02 -0.34
N VAL A 254 -13.47 4.85 0.48
CA VAL A 254 -12.87 6.08 1.00
C VAL A 254 -11.73 5.79 1.99
N TYR A 255 -11.83 4.75 2.82
CA TYR A 255 -10.71 4.29 3.65
C TYR A 255 -9.50 3.89 2.80
N VAL A 256 -9.74 3.10 1.75
CA VAL A 256 -8.70 2.67 0.79
C VAL A 256 -8.08 3.87 0.09
N ASP A 257 -8.88 4.84 -0.34
CA ASP A 257 -8.41 6.04 -1.00
C ASP A 257 -7.58 6.93 -0.06
N PHE A 258 -8.01 7.06 1.19
CA PHE A 258 -7.30 7.84 2.20
C PHE A 258 -5.90 7.28 2.47
N PHE A 259 -5.77 5.96 2.61
CA PHE A 259 -4.50 5.28 2.91
C PHE A 259 -3.71 4.80 1.68
N LEU A 260 -4.20 5.10 0.47
CA LEU A 260 -3.58 4.72 -0.80
C LEU A 260 -3.37 3.19 -0.90
N LEU A 261 -4.44 2.43 -0.72
CA LEU A 261 -4.43 0.95 -0.67
C LEU A 261 -5.04 0.28 -1.92
N GLN A 262 -5.31 1.04 -2.98
CA GLN A 262 -6.01 0.57 -4.18
C GLN A 262 -5.28 -0.60 -4.85
N ASP A 263 -3.95 -0.69 -4.69
CA ASP A 263 -3.12 -1.74 -5.28
C ASP A 263 -3.28 -3.11 -4.58
N LEU A 264 -4.14 -3.20 -3.56
CA LEU A 264 -4.63 -4.46 -2.97
C LEU A 264 -6.06 -4.79 -3.38
N LEU A 265 -6.68 -4.04 -4.28
CA LEU A 265 -8.04 -4.31 -4.75
C LEU A 265 -8.06 -4.85 -6.18
N GLY A 266 -8.93 -5.83 -6.40
CA GLY A 266 -9.25 -6.35 -7.72
C GLY A 266 -10.22 -5.44 -8.48
N PRO A 267 -10.50 -5.73 -9.75
CA PRO A 267 -11.35 -4.88 -10.61
C PRO A 267 -12.78 -4.69 -10.10
N TYR A 268 -13.25 -5.60 -9.23
CA TYR A 268 -14.59 -5.55 -8.63
C TYR A 268 -14.59 -5.03 -7.18
N GLY A 269 -13.47 -4.46 -6.69
CA GLY A 269 -13.35 -3.91 -5.34
C GLY A 269 -13.12 -4.92 -4.22
N GLY A 270 -13.04 -6.22 -4.54
CA GLY A 270 -12.63 -7.25 -3.59
C GLY A 270 -11.13 -7.19 -3.31
N VAL A 271 -10.70 -7.61 -2.12
CA VAL A 271 -9.28 -7.66 -1.76
C VAL A 271 -8.56 -8.75 -2.58
N VAL A 272 -7.39 -8.40 -3.11
CA VAL A 272 -6.46 -9.34 -3.75
C VAL A 272 -5.61 -9.98 -2.67
N PHE A 273 -5.69 -11.30 -2.56
CA PHE A 273 -4.93 -12.07 -1.59
C PHE A 273 -3.61 -12.56 -2.18
N HIS A 274 -2.54 -12.53 -1.38
CA HIS A 274 -1.22 -13.01 -1.76
C HIS A 274 -1.11 -14.54 -1.76
N LEU A 275 -2.05 -15.23 -1.11
CA LEU A 275 -2.23 -16.68 -1.10
C LEU A 275 -3.71 -17.01 -1.27
N PRO A 276 -4.08 -18.25 -1.67
CA PRO A 276 -5.47 -18.69 -1.73
C PRO A 276 -6.24 -18.35 -0.46
N PHE A 277 -7.43 -17.77 -0.61
CA PHE A 277 -8.30 -17.35 0.49
C PHE A 277 -9.49 -18.29 0.65
N ASP A 278 -9.74 -18.74 1.87
CA ASP A 278 -10.76 -19.76 2.19
C ASP A 278 -11.65 -19.34 3.37
N ASP A 279 -11.88 -18.03 3.52
CA ASP A 279 -12.64 -17.48 4.65
C ASP A 279 -11.96 -17.68 6.02
N PHE A 280 -10.65 -17.41 6.06
CA PHE A 280 -9.81 -17.45 7.26
C PHE A 280 -9.73 -18.83 7.95
N GLN A 281 -9.93 -19.92 7.20
CA GLN A 281 -9.89 -21.29 7.73
C GLN A 281 -8.48 -21.89 7.65
N ARG A 282 -7.72 -21.59 6.60
CA ARG A 282 -6.34 -22.06 6.44
C ARG A 282 -5.36 -21.27 7.30
N SER A 283 -4.13 -21.80 7.38
CA SER A 283 -3.00 -21.03 7.88
C SER A 283 -2.83 -19.74 7.05
N PRO A 284 -2.72 -18.56 7.70
CA PRO A 284 -2.36 -17.34 6.98
C PRO A 284 -0.91 -17.37 6.47
N LEU A 285 -0.03 -18.09 7.18
CA LEU A 285 1.38 -18.19 6.86
C LEU A 285 1.60 -19.18 5.70
N PRO A 286 2.53 -18.89 4.77
CA PRO A 286 2.96 -19.85 3.77
C PRO A 286 3.37 -21.20 4.37
N GLU A 287 2.87 -22.29 3.80
CA GLU A 287 3.11 -23.66 4.28
C GLU A 287 4.20 -24.37 3.45
N THR A 288 4.59 -23.79 2.31
CA THR A 288 5.63 -24.31 1.43
C THR A 288 6.52 -23.19 0.88
N VAL A 289 7.70 -23.55 0.35
CA VAL A 289 8.60 -22.61 -0.33
C VAL A 289 7.89 -21.89 -1.48
N ALA A 290 7.14 -22.64 -2.31
CA ALA A 290 6.39 -22.08 -3.44
C ALA A 290 5.31 -21.09 -3.00
N GLU A 291 4.66 -21.34 -1.86
CA GLU A 291 3.73 -20.38 -1.27
C GLU A 291 4.45 -19.13 -0.75
N TYR A 292 5.61 -19.28 -0.11
CA TYR A 292 6.38 -18.11 0.31
C TYR A 292 6.82 -17.27 -0.89
N GLU A 293 7.29 -17.90 -1.97
CA GLU A 293 7.66 -17.22 -3.20
C GLU A 293 6.47 -16.47 -3.83
N SER A 294 5.29 -17.11 -3.84
CA SER A 294 4.04 -16.47 -4.31
C SER A 294 3.66 -15.26 -3.46
N TYR A 295 3.72 -15.42 -2.13
CA TYR A 295 3.47 -14.36 -1.17
C TYR A 295 4.47 -13.20 -1.35
N ALA A 296 5.76 -13.50 -1.41
CA ALA A 296 6.83 -12.53 -1.57
C ALA A 296 6.65 -11.74 -2.87
N HIS A 297 6.32 -12.40 -3.98
CA HIS A 297 6.06 -11.73 -5.25
C HIS A 297 4.87 -10.77 -5.16
N GLY A 298 3.75 -11.21 -4.58
CA GLY A 298 2.57 -10.36 -4.39
C GLY A 298 2.84 -9.15 -3.50
N VAL A 299 3.58 -9.34 -2.40
CA VAL A 299 3.98 -8.26 -1.49
C VAL A 299 4.90 -7.25 -2.18
N LEU A 300 5.92 -7.72 -2.90
CA LEU A 300 6.85 -6.83 -3.63
C LEU A 300 6.12 -6.02 -4.71
N GLN A 301 5.21 -6.65 -5.45
CA GLN A 301 4.36 -5.96 -6.43
C GLN A 301 3.49 -4.89 -5.77
N PHE A 302 2.82 -5.24 -4.66
CA PHE A 302 1.99 -4.30 -3.91
C PHE A 302 2.79 -3.09 -3.43
N VAL A 303 3.92 -3.32 -2.76
CA VAL A 303 4.73 -2.23 -2.18
C VAL A 303 5.27 -1.31 -3.26
N ALA A 304 5.77 -1.86 -4.37
CA ALA A 304 6.23 -1.08 -5.51
C ALA A 304 5.10 -0.21 -6.09
N ALA A 305 3.91 -0.79 -6.29
CA ALA A 305 2.74 -0.08 -6.81
C ALA A 305 2.26 1.03 -5.85
N ARG A 306 2.17 0.71 -4.55
CA ARG A 306 1.77 1.67 -3.51
C ARG A 306 2.77 2.81 -3.37
N ASN A 307 4.07 2.54 -3.46
CA ASN A 307 5.10 3.58 -3.48
C ASN A 307 4.93 4.50 -4.69
N ALA A 308 4.72 3.95 -5.89
CA ALA A 308 4.46 4.76 -7.08
C ALA A 308 3.21 5.64 -6.91
N ARG A 309 2.14 5.10 -6.30
CA ARG A 309 0.92 5.86 -5.97
C ARG A 309 1.17 6.97 -4.94
N ILE A 310 1.99 6.71 -3.94
CA ILE A 310 2.41 7.72 -2.95
C ILE A 310 3.18 8.86 -3.64
N ALA A 311 4.08 8.54 -4.58
CA ALA A 311 4.81 9.55 -5.34
C ALA A 311 3.87 10.40 -6.20
N GLU A 312 2.95 9.76 -6.95
CA GLU A 312 1.94 10.48 -7.73
C GLU A 312 1.05 11.38 -6.84
N TRP A 313 0.63 10.86 -5.68
CA TRP A 313 -0.12 11.66 -4.72
C TRP A 313 0.69 12.88 -4.25
N ALA A 314 1.96 12.68 -3.90
CA ALA A 314 2.85 13.74 -3.43
C ALA A 314 3.07 14.81 -4.51
N GLU A 315 3.31 14.41 -5.76
CA GLU A 315 3.47 15.32 -6.89
C GLU A 315 2.22 16.20 -7.08
N ASN A 316 1.04 15.61 -7.01
CA ASN A 316 -0.23 16.31 -7.22
C ASN A 316 -0.64 17.24 -6.06
N HIS A 317 -0.22 16.94 -4.82
CA HIS A 317 -0.73 17.64 -3.62
C HIS A 317 0.30 18.55 -2.95
N LEU A 318 1.59 18.29 -3.14
CA LEU A 318 2.68 18.99 -2.44
C LEU A 318 3.41 19.98 -3.36
N SER A 319 3.48 19.71 -4.67
CA SER A 319 4.16 20.58 -5.65
C SER A 319 3.40 21.87 -5.99
N GLY A 320 2.12 21.98 -5.60
CA GLY A 320 1.26 23.14 -5.86
C GLY A 320 1.14 24.16 -4.71
N GLN A 321 1.94 24.04 -3.66
CA GLN A 321 1.93 24.94 -2.49
C GLN A 321 3.11 25.91 -2.42
N GLY A 322 3.83 26.11 -3.53
CA GLY A 322 4.94 27.06 -3.68
C GLY A 322 4.50 28.39 -4.26
#